data_AF-A0A291GEC6-F1
#
_entry.id   AF-A0A291GEC6-F1
#
_cell.length_a   1.000
_cell.length_b   1.000
_cell.length_c   1.000
_cell.angle_alpha   90.00
_cell.angle_beta   90.00
_cell.angle_gamma   90.00
#
_symmetry.space_group_name_H-M   'P 1'
#
loop_
_entity.id
_entity.type
_entity.pdbx_description
1 polymer ?
#
loop_
_entity_poly.entity_id
_entity_poly.type
_entity_poly.pdbx_seq_one_letter_code
_entity_poly.pdbx_strand_id
1 'polypeptide(L)'
;MADFVSRGAIMNPKSHKTEPSPDATPSILRRYVHFQVVLIELALVGYALHLLQGTNASAQTLVATALFLIAMFTLITGRGLPHFRRRSKALLFVLLSGFFVMSGAVVFDQEREAHLAELRETDPVSYLTELREIDEERWFAALQEIDPDAYAQEVEHRAAEAEAQRLDACSKASVSLAYVMIQSDVKNRLRAPSTAKFPGRYGTGTGYLGNCIFQVVGSFDAQNGFGAIIRGDFHGTIEYYPETQSWRTQALEVQG
;
A
#
# COMPACT_ATOMS: atom_id res chain seq x y z
N MET A 1 -34.49 18.33 -35.10
CA MET A 1 -35.90 18.76 -35.07
C MET A 1 -36.23 19.20 -33.65
N ALA A 2 -36.95 20.32 -33.51
CA ALA A 2 -37.34 21.05 -32.30
C ALA A 2 -36.21 21.89 -31.66
N ASP A 3 -36.08 23.17 -32.01
CA ASP A 3 -36.83 24.35 -31.51
C ASP A 3 -36.22 24.92 -30.23
N PHE A 4 -35.24 25.83 -30.41
CA PHE A 4 -34.73 26.67 -29.33
C PHE A 4 -35.29 28.09 -29.53
N VAL A 5 -36.31 28.39 -28.73
CA VAL A 5 -37.08 29.63 -28.74
C VAL A 5 -36.20 30.79 -28.25
N SER A 6 -35.98 31.73 -29.16
CA SER A 6 -35.45 33.07 -28.93
C SER A 6 -36.41 33.89 -28.05
N ARG A 7 -35.97 34.32 -26.87
CA ARG A 7 -36.58 35.41 -26.11
C ARG A 7 -35.55 36.51 -25.89
N GLY A 8 -35.62 37.51 -26.77
CA GLY A 8 -34.99 38.81 -26.56
C GLY A 8 -35.65 39.54 -25.39
N ALA A 9 -34.86 39.83 -24.37
CA ALA A 9 -35.19 40.82 -23.36
C ALA A 9 -34.27 42.02 -23.56
N ILE A 10 -34.83 43.06 -24.19
CA ILE A 10 -34.25 44.40 -24.27
C ILE A 10 -34.35 44.99 -22.86
N MET A 11 -33.25 45.00 -22.10
CA MET A 11 -33.15 45.77 -20.87
C MET A 11 -32.24 46.98 -21.05
N ASN A 12 -32.89 48.12 -20.87
CA ASN A 12 -32.46 49.51 -20.91
C ASN A 12 -31.26 49.80 -19.98
N PRO A 13 -30.09 50.26 -20.49
CA PRO A 13 -28.98 50.68 -19.64
C PRO A 13 -29.23 52.10 -19.13
N LYS A 14 -29.94 52.23 -18.00
CA LYS A 14 -29.89 53.45 -17.19
C LYS A 14 -28.53 53.50 -16.50
N SER A 15 -27.60 54.25 -17.08
CA SER A 15 -26.32 54.62 -16.47
C SER A 15 -26.57 55.54 -15.27
N HIS A 16 -26.85 54.95 -14.10
CA HIS A 16 -26.75 55.66 -12.84
C HIS A 16 -25.26 55.96 -12.59
N LYS A 17 -24.85 57.21 -12.90
CA LYS A 17 -23.62 57.80 -12.35
C LYS A 17 -23.71 57.70 -10.84
N THR A 18 -23.05 56.69 -10.27
CA THR A 18 -22.86 56.57 -8.84
C THR A 18 -21.74 57.55 -8.49
N GLU A 19 -22.09 58.68 -7.89
CA GLU A 19 -21.09 59.59 -7.32
C GLU A 19 -20.25 58.81 -6.28
N PRO A 20 -18.92 58.96 -6.29
CA PRO A 20 -18.05 58.27 -5.34
C PRO A 20 -18.37 58.78 -3.93
N SER A 21 -19.00 57.91 -3.12
CA SER A 21 -19.24 58.18 -1.70
C SER A 21 -17.89 58.43 -1.00
N PRO A 22 -17.70 59.58 -0.32
CA PRO A 22 -16.43 59.97 0.31
C PRO A 22 -16.05 59.14 1.55
N ASP A 23 -16.83 58.13 1.93
CA ASP A 23 -16.64 57.31 3.14
C ASP A 23 -15.97 55.94 2.90
N ALA A 24 -15.32 55.70 1.75
CA ALA A 24 -14.75 54.39 1.40
C ALA A 24 -13.35 54.09 2.00
N THR A 25 -12.66 55.09 2.55
CA THR A 25 -11.28 54.99 3.07
C THR A 25 -11.07 54.23 4.41
N PRO A 26 -12.02 54.14 5.39
CA PRO A 26 -11.77 53.41 6.64
C PRO A 26 -11.72 51.88 6.47
N SER A 27 -12.10 51.34 5.29
CA SER A 27 -12.16 49.89 5.06
C SER A 27 -10.79 49.24 4.77
N ILE A 28 -9.80 50.01 4.30
CA ILE A 28 -8.48 49.50 3.93
C ILE A 28 -7.57 49.41 5.15
N LEU A 29 -7.50 50.49 5.95
CA LEU A 29 -6.73 50.53 7.20
C LEU A 29 -7.17 49.42 8.17
N ARG A 30 -8.49 49.21 8.32
CA ARG A 30 -9.01 48.13 9.16
C ARG A 30 -8.61 46.73 8.67
N ARG A 31 -8.60 46.50 7.36
CA ARG A 31 -8.14 45.22 6.78
C ARG A 31 -6.64 45.02 7.00
N TYR A 32 -5.85 46.08 6.85
CA TYR A 32 -4.41 46.05 7.08
C TYR A 32 -4.06 45.75 8.53
N VAL A 33 -4.67 46.46 9.49
CA VAL A 33 -4.44 46.20 10.93
C VAL A 33 -4.81 44.78 11.30
N HIS A 34 -5.94 44.26 10.79
CA HIS A 34 -6.33 42.87 11.07
C HIS A 34 -5.34 41.85 10.47
N PHE A 35 -4.79 42.12 9.30
CA PHE A 35 -3.76 41.29 8.69
C PHE A 35 -2.47 41.29 9.52
N GLN A 36 -2.02 42.47 9.99
CA GLN A 36 -0.84 42.59 10.85
C GLN A 36 -0.99 41.82 12.16
N VAL A 37 -2.16 41.89 12.80
CA VAL A 37 -2.44 41.12 14.03
C VAL A 37 -2.32 39.62 13.76
N VAL A 38 -2.83 39.11 12.63
CA VAL A 38 -2.72 37.69 12.27
C VAL A 38 -1.27 37.26 12.06
N LEU A 39 -0.46 38.08 11.40
CA LEU A 39 0.95 37.79 11.21
C LEU A 39 1.70 37.73 12.54
N ILE A 40 1.43 38.64 13.46
CA ILE A 40 2.02 38.64 14.80
C ILE A 40 1.59 37.39 15.59
N GLU A 41 0.30 37.03 15.55
CA GLU A 41 -0.20 35.79 16.18
C GLU A 41 0.51 34.54 15.63
N LEU A 42 0.67 34.42 14.31
CA LEU A 42 1.36 33.30 13.67
C LEU A 42 2.85 33.29 14.02
N ALA A 43 3.51 34.46 14.05
CA ALA A 43 4.92 34.56 14.42
C ALA A 43 5.14 34.15 15.88
N LEU A 44 4.26 34.55 16.81
CA LEU A 44 4.33 34.14 18.20
C LEU A 44 4.13 32.63 18.38
N VAL A 45 3.16 32.04 17.67
CA VAL A 45 2.93 30.59 17.71
C VAL A 45 4.11 29.84 17.11
N GLY A 46 4.62 30.28 15.96
CA GLY A 46 5.80 29.69 15.33
C GLY A 46 7.04 29.78 16.23
N TYR A 47 7.25 30.92 16.89
CA TYR A 47 8.34 31.10 17.85
C TYR A 47 8.18 30.21 19.08
N ALA A 48 6.96 30.08 19.62
CA ALA A 48 6.69 29.18 20.74
C ALA A 48 6.95 27.71 20.38
N LEU A 49 6.53 27.27 19.19
CA LEU A 49 6.84 25.93 18.68
C LEU A 49 8.35 25.73 18.49
N HIS A 50 9.06 26.75 18.00
CA HIS A 50 10.51 26.69 17.86
C HIS A 50 11.24 26.59 19.20
N LEU A 51 10.83 27.35 20.21
CA LEU A 51 11.38 27.22 21.57
C LEU A 51 11.09 25.84 22.17
N LEU A 52 9.89 25.31 21.94
CA LEU A 52 9.50 23.98 22.41
C LEU A 52 10.33 22.89 21.72
N GLN A 53 10.67 23.07 20.44
CA GLN A 53 11.55 22.18 19.70
C GLN A 53 12.94 22.08 20.34
N GLY A 54 13.49 23.19 20.86
CA GLY A 54 14.80 23.22 21.51
C GLY A 54 14.84 22.53 22.87
N THR A 55 13.69 22.26 23.50
CA THR A 55 13.63 21.57 24.80
C THR A 55 13.19 20.12 24.68
N ASN A 56 12.21 19.83 23.81
CA ASN A 56 11.69 18.49 23.59
C ASN A 56 10.99 18.37 22.23
N ALA A 57 11.67 17.73 21.28
CA ALA A 57 11.15 17.50 19.93
C ALA A 57 9.82 16.70 19.91
N SER A 58 9.67 15.70 20.80
CA SER A 58 8.44 14.91 20.90
C SER A 58 7.25 15.75 21.36
N ALA A 59 7.45 16.63 22.36
CA ALA A 59 6.41 17.53 22.85
C ALA A 59 6.00 18.52 21.76
N GLN A 60 6.97 19.06 21.01
CA GLN A 60 6.70 19.94 19.89
C GLN A 60 5.88 19.24 18.80
N THR A 61 6.24 18.01 18.42
CA THR A 61 5.53 17.25 17.38
C THR A 61 4.09 16.94 17.80
N LEU A 62 3.86 16.55 19.06
CA LEU A 62 2.51 16.34 19.59
C LEU A 62 1.66 17.61 19.60
N VAL A 63 2.22 18.73 20.07
CA VAL A 63 1.51 20.03 20.10
C VAL A 63 1.21 20.51 18.67
N ALA A 64 2.17 20.43 17.76
CA ALA A 64 2.00 20.81 16.36
C ALA A 64 0.92 19.95 15.69
N THR A 65 0.92 18.64 15.94
CA THR A 65 -0.09 17.70 15.43
C THR A 65 -1.49 18.03 15.98
N ALA A 66 -1.61 18.29 17.29
CA ALA A 66 -2.88 18.69 17.89
C ALA A 66 -3.41 20.01 17.29
N LEU A 67 -2.54 21.01 17.11
CA LEU A 67 -2.90 22.27 16.46
C LEU A 67 -3.34 22.06 15.00
N PHE A 68 -2.64 21.20 14.26
CA PHE A 68 -2.99 20.84 12.89
C PHE A 68 -4.38 20.21 12.82
N LEU A 69 -4.67 19.22 13.67
CA LEU A 69 -5.96 18.53 13.72
C LEU A 69 -7.11 19.48 14.09
N ILE A 70 -6.89 20.35 15.07
CA ILE A 70 -7.88 21.38 15.46
C ILE A 70 -8.13 22.32 14.28
N ALA A 71 -7.08 22.86 13.67
CA ALA A 71 -7.19 23.79 12.55
C ALA A 71 -7.89 23.12 11.35
N MET A 72 -7.54 21.88 11.03
CA MET A 72 -8.17 21.10 9.96
C MET A 72 -9.66 20.85 10.23
N PHE A 73 -10.01 20.47 11.46
CA PHE A 73 -11.42 20.28 11.87
C PHE A 73 -12.23 21.58 11.72
N THR A 74 -11.67 22.72 12.11
CA THR A 74 -12.36 24.02 11.93
C THR A 74 -12.57 24.38 10.47
N LEU A 75 -11.63 24.00 9.59
CA LEU A 75 -11.70 24.26 8.16
C LEU A 75 -12.80 23.42 7.49
N ILE A 76 -12.93 22.14 7.86
CA ILE A 76 -13.94 21.23 7.33
C ILE A 76 -15.35 21.57 7.84
N THR A 77 -15.51 21.71 9.16
CA THR A 77 -16.85 21.84 9.78
C THR A 77 -17.38 23.27 9.76
N GLY A 78 -16.50 24.27 9.64
CA GLY A 78 -16.83 25.67 9.87
C GLY A 78 -17.25 26.00 11.31
N ARG A 79 -17.17 25.02 12.23
CA ARG A 79 -17.50 25.15 13.65
C ARG A 79 -16.19 25.07 14.45
N GLY A 80 -15.59 26.22 14.69
CA GLY A 80 -14.32 26.34 15.41
C GLY A 80 -14.41 27.20 16.66
N LEU A 81 -13.37 27.12 17.49
CA LEU A 81 -13.15 28.01 18.62
C LEU A 81 -13.36 29.49 18.20
N PRO A 82 -13.90 30.34 19.09
CA PRO A 82 -14.31 31.71 18.74
C PRO A 82 -13.20 32.53 18.07
N HIS A 83 -11.92 32.23 18.35
CA HIS A 83 -10.76 32.91 17.75
C HIS A 83 -10.48 32.52 16.28
N PHE A 84 -10.97 31.37 15.80
CA PHE A 84 -10.71 30.77 14.48
C PHE A 84 -11.85 30.96 13.47
N ARG A 85 -12.76 31.89 13.72
CA ARG A 85 -14.01 32.03 12.95
C ARG A 85 -13.83 32.38 11.46
N ARG A 86 -12.63 32.75 11.01
CA ARG A 86 -12.30 33.01 9.60
C ARG A 86 -11.54 31.83 9.01
N ARG A 87 -12.10 31.23 7.96
CA ARG A 87 -11.48 30.11 7.20
C ARG A 87 -10.04 30.42 6.74
N SER A 88 -9.73 31.68 6.43
CA SER A 88 -8.39 32.11 6.04
C SER A 88 -7.35 31.97 7.17
N LYS A 89 -7.74 32.22 8.44
CA LYS A 89 -6.84 32.00 9.58
C LYS A 89 -6.56 30.52 9.78
N ALA A 90 -7.60 29.68 9.72
CA ALA A 90 -7.45 28.23 9.86
C ALA A 90 -6.47 27.67 8.81
N LEU A 91 -6.56 28.12 7.55
CA LEU A 91 -5.63 27.72 6.49
C LEU A 91 -4.17 28.04 6.83
N LEU A 92 -3.89 29.26 7.33
CA LEU A 92 -2.53 29.66 7.69
C LEU A 92 -1.97 28.83 8.85
N PHE A 93 -2.81 28.49 9.83
CA PHE A 93 -2.42 27.61 10.93
C PHE A 93 -2.16 26.18 10.47
N VAL A 94 -2.97 25.65 9.55
CA VAL A 94 -2.72 24.34 8.93
C VAL A 94 -1.37 24.32 8.22
N LEU A 95 -1.05 25.36 7.43
CA LEU A 95 0.25 25.46 6.75
C LEU A 95 1.42 25.54 7.74
N LEU A 96 1.30 26.39 8.77
CA LEU A 96 2.34 26.56 9.79
C LEU A 96 2.56 25.27 10.59
N SER A 97 1.49 24.68 11.13
CA SER A 97 1.59 23.43 11.91
C SER A 97 2.05 22.26 11.06
N GLY A 98 1.59 22.15 9.81
CA GLY A 98 2.04 21.13 8.87
C GLY A 98 3.54 21.23 8.58
N PHE A 99 4.07 22.45 8.41
CA PHE A 99 5.52 22.65 8.28
C PHE A 99 6.28 22.14 9.51
N PHE A 100 5.80 22.46 10.72
CA PHE A 100 6.44 22.04 11.97
C PHE A 100 6.34 20.53 12.25
N VAL A 101 5.27 19.87 11.81
CA VAL A 101 5.15 18.40 11.87
C VAL A 101 6.16 17.76 10.93
N MET A 102 6.26 18.25 9.69
CA MET A 102 7.24 17.76 8.70
C MET A 102 8.68 17.98 9.17
N SER A 103 9.00 19.16 9.72
CA SER A 103 10.34 19.43 10.25
C SER A 103 10.66 18.60 11.51
N GLY A 104 9.66 18.39 12.38
CA GLY A 104 9.82 17.57 13.58
C GLY A 104 10.17 16.12 13.25
N ALA A 105 9.56 15.55 12.21
CA ALA A 105 9.89 14.20 11.74
C ALA A 105 11.37 14.07 11.33
N VAL A 106 11.89 15.06 10.57
CA VAL A 106 13.30 15.06 10.14
C VAL A 106 14.26 15.15 11.33
N VAL A 107 13.96 15.99 12.32
CA VAL A 107 14.82 16.13 13.51
C VAL A 107 14.78 14.88 14.37
N PHE A 108 13.60 14.28 14.56
CA PHE A 108 13.47 13.03 15.29
C PHE A 108 14.25 11.90 14.63
N ASP A 109 14.19 11.80 13.29
CA ASP A 109 14.99 10.83 12.54
C ASP A 109 16.48 11.10 12.74
N GLN A 110 16.94 12.35 12.74
CA GLN A 110 18.35 12.69 12.99
C GLN A 110 18.82 12.32 14.41
N GLU A 111 18.03 12.63 15.44
CA GLU A 111 18.35 12.26 16.83
C GLU A 111 18.40 10.74 17.00
N ARG A 112 17.45 10.02 16.38
CA ARG A 112 17.43 8.57 16.40
C ARG A 112 18.63 7.97 15.68
N GLU A 113 19.01 8.49 14.50
CA GLU A 113 20.21 8.04 13.79
C GLU A 113 21.48 8.31 14.59
N ALA A 114 21.58 9.46 15.28
CA ALA A 114 22.71 9.76 16.15
C ALA A 114 22.77 8.79 17.34
N HIS A 115 21.62 8.48 17.94
CA HIS A 115 21.53 7.50 19.02
C HIS A 115 21.91 6.09 18.55
N LEU A 116 21.40 5.66 17.41
CA LEU A 116 21.75 4.38 16.81
C LEU A 116 23.23 4.30 16.44
N ALA A 117 23.84 5.40 15.98
CA ALA A 117 25.28 5.47 15.72
C ALA A 117 26.09 5.33 17.01
N GLU A 118 25.68 6.00 18.09
CA GLU A 118 26.29 5.85 19.41
C GLU A 118 26.17 4.42 19.94
N LEU A 119 24.98 3.81 19.86
CA LEU A 119 24.76 2.41 20.25
C LEU A 119 25.62 1.46 19.42
N ARG A 120 25.76 1.69 18.11
CA ARG A 120 26.60 0.85 17.25
C ARG A 120 28.06 0.82 17.71
N GLU A 121 28.58 1.92 18.25
CA GLU A 121 29.94 2.01 18.76
C GLU A 121 30.08 1.47 20.19
N THR A 122 29.08 1.69 21.03
CA THR A 122 29.15 1.43 22.48
C THR A 122 28.59 0.08 22.90
N ASP A 123 27.45 -0.34 22.31
CA ASP A 123 26.76 -1.60 22.59
C ASP A 123 26.06 -2.14 21.33
N PRO A 124 26.79 -2.91 20.50
CA PRO A 124 26.27 -3.47 19.25
C PRO A 124 25.04 -4.38 19.44
N VAL A 125 24.87 -5.00 20.61
CA VAL A 125 23.74 -5.90 20.87
C VAL A 125 22.46 -5.09 21.11
N SER A 126 22.54 -4.01 21.89
CA SER A 126 21.44 -3.05 22.06
C SER A 126 21.09 -2.37 20.74
N TYR A 127 22.11 -1.97 19.95
CA TYR A 127 21.93 -1.45 18.59
C TYR A 127 21.10 -2.38 17.69
N LEU A 128 21.48 -3.66 17.60
CA LEU A 128 20.74 -4.64 16.78
C LEU A 128 19.31 -4.86 17.30
N THR A 129 19.12 -4.85 18.62
CA THR A 129 17.79 -5.03 19.23
C THR A 129 16.85 -3.89 18.86
N GLU A 130 17.29 -2.64 19.04
CA GLU A 130 16.48 -1.46 18.68
C GLU A 130 16.26 -1.34 17.18
N LEU A 131 17.31 -1.59 16.37
CA LEU A 131 17.23 -1.49 14.92
C LEU A 131 16.21 -2.49 14.34
N ARG A 132 16.10 -3.71 14.91
CA ARG A 132 15.12 -4.72 14.49
C ARG A 132 13.68 -4.24 14.60
N GLU A 133 13.37 -3.44 15.62
CA GLU A 133 12.01 -2.92 15.83
C GLU A 133 11.66 -1.77 14.88
N ILE A 134 12.68 -1.07 14.36
CA ILE A 134 12.53 0.14 13.55
C ILE A 134 12.58 -0.20 12.06
N ASP A 135 13.59 -0.97 11.63
CA ASP A 135 13.90 -1.25 10.23
C ASP A 135 14.52 -2.65 10.09
N GLU A 136 13.66 -3.61 9.76
CA GLU A 136 14.03 -5.02 9.63
C GLU A 136 15.07 -5.26 8.53
N GLU A 137 14.98 -4.54 7.40
CA GLU A 137 15.91 -4.70 6.28
C GLU A 137 17.31 -4.21 6.67
N ARG A 138 17.38 -3.02 7.29
CA ARG A 138 18.66 -2.47 7.77
C ARG A 138 19.23 -3.28 8.93
N TRP A 139 18.39 -3.80 9.81
CA TRP A 139 18.80 -4.74 10.86
C TRP A 139 19.46 -5.97 10.28
N PHE A 140 18.86 -6.60 9.27
CA PHE A 140 19.39 -7.81 8.67
C PHE A 140 20.75 -7.57 8.01
N ALA A 141 20.93 -6.43 7.33
CA ALA A 141 22.22 -6.03 6.78
C ALA A 141 23.26 -5.76 7.87
N ALA A 142 22.88 -5.07 8.95
CA ALA A 142 23.78 -4.79 10.09
C ALA A 142 24.18 -6.07 10.84
N LEU A 143 23.24 -7.03 10.97
CA LEU A 143 23.49 -8.32 11.61
C LEU A 143 24.59 -9.09 10.86
N GLN A 144 24.58 -9.06 9.52
CA GLN A 144 25.64 -9.68 8.71
C GLN A 144 27.03 -9.12 9.01
N GLU A 145 27.13 -7.81 9.26
CA GLU A 145 28.41 -7.14 9.54
C GLU A 145 28.89 -7.38 10.98
N ILE A 146 27.97 -7.36 11.94
CA ILE A 146 28.28 -7.37 13.39
C ILE A 146 28.41 -8.80 13.93
N ASP A 147 27.50 -9.70 13.54
CA ASP A 147 27.43 -11.08 14.02
C ASP A 147 27.07 -12.05 12.87
N PRO A 148 28.07 -12.50 12.09
CA PRO A 148 27.83 -13.35 10.92
C PRO A 148 27.28 -14.74 11.28
N ASP A 149 27.53 -15.23 12.50
CA ASP A 149 27.02 -16.53 12.95
C ASP A 149 25.52 -16.43 13.28
N ALA A 150 25.10 -15.36 13.95
CA ALA A 150 23.68 -15.07 14.17
C ALA A 150 22.95 -14.78 12.85
N TYR A 151 23.59 -14.07 11.91
CA TYR A 151 23.06 -13.87 10.57
C TYR A 151 22.79 -15.19 9.84
N ALA A 152 23.74 -16.14 9.88
CA ALA A 152 23.56 -17.45 9.25
C ALA A 152 22.36 -18.21 9.85
N GLN A 153 22.18 -18.18 11.17
CA GLN A 153 21.03 -18.79 11.83
C GLN A 153 19.71 -18.14 11.42
N GLU A 154 19.66 -16.81 11.33
CA GLU A 154 18.47 -16.08 10.90
C GLU A 154 18.12 -16.38 9.43
N VAL A 155 19.12 -16.47 8.55
CA VAL A 155 18.92 -16.90 7.15
C VAL A 155 18.28 -18.28 7.10
N GLU A 156 18.81 -19.24 7.86
CA GLU A 156 18.24 -20.59 7.94
C GLU A 156 16.81 -20.59 8.49
N HIS A 157 16.56 -19.80 9.53
CA HIS A 157 15.23 -19.66 10.12
C HIS A 157 14.23 -19.12 9.10
N ARG A 158 14.54 -18.00 8.44
CA ARG A 158 13.69 -17.40 7.39
C ARG A 158 13.48 -18.34 6.21
N ALA A 159 14.52 -19.07 5.80
CA ALA A 159 14.40 -20.06 4.73
C ALA A 159 13.47 -21.20 5.13
N ALA A 160 13.54 -21.68 6.38
CA ALA A 160 12.64 -22.69 6.90
C ALA A 160 11.20 -22.19 7.02
N GLU A 161 10.98 -20.95 7.46
CA GLU A 161 9.66 -20.33 7.50
C GLU A 161 9.07 -20.14 6.10
N ALA A 162 9.87 -19.64 5.15
CA ALA A 162 9.46 -19.48 3.76
C ALA A 162 9.09 -20.83 3.13
N GLU A 163 9.88 -21.88 3.39
CA GLU A 163 9.57 -23.24 2.95
C GLU A 163 8.29 -23.79 3.59
N ALA A 164 8.08 -23.56 4.89
CA ALA A 164 6.86 -23.96 5.57
C ALA A 164 5.62 -23.25 5.01
N GLN A 165 5.70 -21.94 4.75
CA GLN A 165 4.65 -21.16 4.11
C GLN A 165 4.38 -21.64 2.68
N ARG A 166 5.44 -21.94 1.91
CA ARG A 166 5.35 -22.51 0.57
C ARG A 166 4.58 -23.83 0.57
N LEU A 167 4.90 -24.72 1.51
CA LEU A 167 4.23 -26.02 1.66
C LEU A 167 2.78 -25.89 2.14
N ASP A 168 2.48 -24.93 3.03
CA ASP A 168 1.11 -24.64 3.47
C ASP A 168 0.23 -24.13 2.33
N ALA A 169 0.78 -23.24 1.49
CA ALA A 169 0.11 -22.78 0.26
C ALA A 169 -0.21 -23.94 -0.71
N CYS A 170 0.57 -25.02 -0.66
CA CYS A 170 0.38 -26.22 -1.48
C CYS A 170 -0.60 -27.25 -0.90
N SER A 171 -1.35 -26.90 0.16
CA SER A 171 -2.25 -27.83 0.85
C SER A 171 -3.32 -28.50 -0.05
N LYS A 172 -4.00 -29.51 0.52
CA LYS A 172 -4.90 -30.46 -0.17
C LYS A 172 -6.00 -29.86 -1.05
N ALA A 173 -6.31 -28.57 -0.90
CA ALA A 173 -7.28 -27.85 -1.73
C ALA A 173 -6.97 -27.90 -3.24
N SER A 174 -5.72 -28.24 -3.60
CA SER A 174 -5.21 -28.14 -4.96
C SER A 174 -5.28 -29.42 -5.81
N VAL A 175 -5.75 -30.57 -5.28
CA VAL A 175 -5.79 -31.83 -6.06
C VAL A 175 -6.73 -31.74 -7.26
N SER A 176 -7.93 -31.17 -7.06
CA SER A 176 -8.87 -30.94 -8.17
C SER A 176 -8.32 -29.96 -9.20
N LEU A 177 -7.58 -28.95 -8.76
CA LEU A 177 -6.95 -27.98 -9.64
C LEU A 177 -5.80 -28.63 -10.43
N ALA A 178 -4.95 -29.44 -9.79
CA ALA A 178 -3.92 -30.23 -10.44
C ALA A 178 -4.49 -31.10 -11.57
N TYR A 179 -5.64 -31.75 -11.33
CA TYR A 179 -6.35 -32.52 -12.35
C TYR A 179 -6.82 -31.65 -13.52
N VAL A 180 -7.32 -30.44 -13.28
CA VAL A 180 -7.71 -29.51 -14.36
C VAL A 180 -6.49 -29.04 -15.14
N MET A 181 -5.41 -28.69 -14.44
CA MET A 181 -4.22 -28.10 -15.05
C MET A 181 -3.48 -29.09 -15.94
N ILE A 182 -3.39 -30.37 -15.57
CA ILE A 182 -2.71 -31.36 -16.42
C ILE A 182 -3.47 -31.69 -17.71
N GLN A 183 -4.78 -31.38 -17.79
CA GLN A 183 -5.59 -31.70 -18.98
C GLN A 183 -5.12 -30.95 -20.23
N SER A 184 -4.56 -29.74 -20.11
CA SER A 184 -4.02 -29.04 -21.28
C SER A 184 -2.83 -29.80 -21.88
N ASP A 185 -1.97 -30.36 -21.03
CA ASP A 185 -0.81 -31.13 -21.46
C ASP A 185 -1.21 -32.50 -22.04
N VAL A 186 -2.26 -33.12 -21.48
CA VAL A 186 -2.86 -34.32 -22.09
C VAL A 186 -3.39 -33.98 -23.49
N LYS A 187 -4.19 -32.90 -23.63
CA LYS A 187 -4.74 -32.47 -24.92
C LYS A 187 -3.65 -32.28 -25.97
N ASN A 188 -2.52 -31.67 -25.60
CA ASN A 188 -1.39 -31.42 -26.50
C ASN A 188 -0.74 -32.70 -27.04
N ARG A 189 -0.94 -33.85 -26.39
CA ARG A 189 -0.43 -35.16 -26.85
C ARG A 189 -1.41 -35.93 -27.74
N LEU A 190 -2.67 -35.50 -27.81
CA LEU A 190 -3.71 -36.18 -28.59
C LEU A 190 -3.70 -35.73 -30.05
N ARG A 191 -4.11 -36.62 -30.97
CA ARG A 191 -4.20 -36.28 -32.40
C ARG A 191 -5.26 -35.20 -32.70
N ALA A 192 -6.34 -35.16 -31.93
CA ALA A 192 -7.41 -34.16 -32.08
C ALA A 192 -7.69 -33.46 -30.72
N PRO A 193 -6.81 -32.53 -30.29
CA PRO A 193 -6.84 -31.93 -28.94
C PRO A 193 -8.19 -31.29 -28.56
N SER A 194 -8.87 -30.66 -29.52
CA SER A 194 -10.14 -29.96 -29.31
C SER A 194 -11.34 -30.89 -29.06
N THR A 195 -11.21 -32.19 -29.38
CA THR A 195 -12.28 -33.18 -29.21
C THR A 195 -12.22 -33.91 -27.87
N ALA A 196 -11.13 -33.74 -27.12
CA ALA A 196 -10.89 -34.43 -25.87
C ALA A 196 -11.88 -34.00 -24.78
N LYS A 197 -12.53 -34.97 -24.16
CA LYS A 197 -13.44 -34.81 -23.02
C LYS A 197 -12.87 -35.54 -21.82
N PHE A 198 -12.87 -34.88 -20.68
CA PHE A 198 -12.37 -35.39 -19.41
C PHE A 198 -13.54 -35.56 -18.43
N PRO A 199 -13.61 -36.66 -17.67
CA PRO A 199 -14.58 -36.79 -16.58
C PRO A 199 -14.38 -35.70 -15.53
N GLY A 200 -15.47 -35.28 -14.86
CA GLY A 200 -15.42 -34.27 -13.79
C GLY A 200 -14.77 -34.78 -12.49
N ARG A 201 -14.44 -36.06 -12.40
CA ARG A 201 -13.73 -36.68 -11.28
C ARG A 201 -12.46 -37.36 -11.79
N TYR A 202 -11.39 -37.19 -11.04
CA TYR A 202 -10.13 -37.89 -11.28
C TYR A 202 -10.22 -39.37 -10.86
N GLY A 203 -9.30 -40.18 -11.38
CA GLY A 203 -9.18 -41.60 -11.11
C GLY A 203 -8.57 -41.92 -9.75
N THR A 204 -8.71 -43.17 -9.33
CA THR A 204 -8.10 -43.70 -8.11
C THR A 204 -6.57 -43.63 -8.20
N GLY A 205 -5.93 -43.10 -7.17
CA GLY A 205 -4.48 -42.85 -7.15
C GLY A 205 -4.09 -41.40 -7.40
N THR A 206 -5.04 -40.51 -7.69
CA THR A 206 -4.79 -39.06 -7.69
C THR A 206 -4.64 -38.56 -6.25
N GLY A 207 -3.58 -37.82 -5.97
CA GLY A 207 -3.31 -37.34 -4.62
C GLY A 207 -2.11 -36.40 -4.53
N TYR A 208 -1.92 -35.83 -3.34
CA TYR A 208 -0.77 -35.01 -3.01
C TYR A 208 0.40 -35.90 -2.59
N LEU A 209 1.55 -35.74 -3.26
CA LEU A 209 2.77 -36.51 -2.98
C LEU A 209 3.73 -35.80 -2.01
N GLY A 210 3.45 -34.54 -1.65
CA GLY A 210 4.39 -33.70 -0.89
C GLY A 210 5.11 -32.69 -1.78
N ASN A 211 5.74 -31.69 -1.18
CA ASN A 211 6.56 -30.68 -1.87
C ASN A 211 5.87 -30.01 -3.07
N CYS A 212 4.57 -29.71 -2.96
CA CYS A 212 3.78 -29.14 -4.05
C CYS A 212 3.62 -30.03 -5.30
N ILE A 213 3.93 -31.32 -5.19
CA ILE A 213 3.79 -32.30 -6.27
C ILE A 213 2.50 -33.09 -6.08
N PHE A 214 1.77 -33.26 -7.18
CA PHE A 214 0.49 -33.96 -7.24
C PHE A 214 0.59 -35.10 -8.25
N GLN A 215 0.22 -36.30 -7.82
CA GLN A 215 -0.06 -37.40 -8.73
C GLN A 215 -1.47 -37.22 -9.29
N VAL A 216 -1.60 -37.35 -10.60
CA VAL A 216 -2.88 -37.28 -11.29
C VAL A 216 -3.08 -38.52 -12.14
N VAL A 217 -4.19 -39.20 -11.90
CA VAL A 217 -4.67 -40.33 -12.69
C VAL A 217 -6.03 -39.96 -13.25
N GLY A 218 -6.26 -40.19 -14.54
CA GLY A 218 -7.53 -39.87 -15.17
C GLY A 218 -7.73 -40.60 -16.48
N SER A 219 -8.90 -40.39 -17.06
CA SER A 219 -9.26 -40.92 -18.38
C SER A 219 -9.73 -39.80 -19.30
N PHE A 220 -9.74 -40.06 -20.59
CA PHE A 220 -10.22 -39.14 -21.61
C PHE A 220 -10.93 -39.89 -22.74
N ASP A 221 -11.93 -39.23 -23.32
CA ASP A 221 -12.53 -39.64 -24.59
C ASP A 221 -12.12 -38.62 -25.66
N ALA A 222 -11.50 -39.05 -26.76
CA ALA A 222 -11.09 -38.16 -27.85
C ALA A 222 -11.31 -38.80 -29.22
N GLN A 223 -11.36 -38.00 -30.29
CA GLN A 223 -11.43 -38.55 -31.64
C GLN A 223 -10.05 -38.88 -32.19
N ASN A 224 -9.93 -39.98 -32.93
CA ASN A 224 -8.75 -40.27 -33.74
C ASN A 224 -8.84 -39.54 -35.11
N GLY A 225 -7.86 -39.76 -35.99
CA GLY A 225 -7.81 -39.15 -37.32
C GLY A 225 -8.96 -39.54 -38.27
N PHE A 226 -9.77 -40.53 -37.90
CA PHE A 226 -10.94 -41.00 -38.66
C PHE A 226 -12.28 -40.55 -38.04
N GLY A 227 -12.23 -39.71 -37.00
CA GLY A 227 -13.44 -39.25 -36.29
C GLY A 227 -14.07 -40.28 -35.37
N ALA A 228 -13.44 -41.45 -35.19
CA ALA A 228 -13.90 -42.44 -34.22
C ALA A 228 -13.48 -42.03 -32.80
N ILE A 229 -14.38 -42.20 -31.82
CA ILE A 229 -14.10 -41.94 -30.41
C ILE A 229 -13.23 -43.08 -29.86
N ILE A 230 -12.04 -42.73 -29.38
CA ILE A 230 -11.15 -43.59 -28.59
C ILE A 230 -11.24 -43.19 -27.12
N ARG A 231 -11.16 -44.19 -26.24
CA ARG A 231 -11.06 -44.00 -24.79
C ARG A 231 -9.65 -44.35 -24.37
N GLY A 232 -9.03 -43.47 -23.60
CA GLY A 232 -7.69 -43.69 -23.08
C GLY A 232 -7.57 -43.24 -21.65
N ASP A 233 -6.47 -43.66 -21.04
CA ASP A 233 -6.11 -43.31 -19.67
C ASP A 233 -4.81 -42.49 -19.68
N PHE A 234 -4.62 -41.68 -18.66
CA PHE A 234 -3.38 -40.96 -18.45
C PHE A 234 -2.98 -41.00 -16.98
N HIS A 235 -1.67 -40.98 -16.77
CA HIS A 235 -1.08 -40.83 -15.45
C HIS A 235 0.07 -39.85 -15.52
N GLY A 236 0.21 -38.99 -14.52
CA GLY A 236 1.28 -38.01 -14.50
C GLY A 236 1.48 -37.41 -13.12
N THR A 237 2.56 -36.63 -13.03
CA THR A 237 2.88 -35.82 -11.87
C THR A 237 2.98 -34.37 -12.30
N ILE A 238 2.33 -33.48 -11.58
CA ILE A 238 2.33 -32.03 -11.83
C ILE A 238 2.76 -31.32 -10.55
N GLU A 239 3.63 -30.32 -10.70
CA GLU A 239 4.14 -29.49 -9.62
C GLU A 239 3.47 -28.11 -9.66
N TYR A 240 3.13 -27.59 -8.48
CA TYR A 240 2.63 -26.24 -8.29
C TYR A 240 3.74 -25.32 -7.76
N TYR A 241 3.93 -24.18 -8.41
CA TYR A 241 4.86 -23.13 -7.97
C TYR A 241 4.06 -21.97 -7.37
N PRO A 242 3.92 -21.89 -6.03
CA PRO A 242 3.10 -20.86 -5.39
C PRO A 242 3.62 -19.44 -5.61
N GLU A 243 4.93 -19.27 -5.81
CA GLU A 243 5.58 -17.96 -6.01
C GLU A 243 5.12 -17.28 -7.30
N THR A 244 4.86 -18.09 -8.34
CA THR A 244 4.42 -17.64 -9.66
C THR A 244 2.97 -17.98 -9.95
N GLN A 245 2.29 -18.65 -9.02
CA GLN A 245 0.95 -19.22 -9.18
C GLN A 245 0.83 -20.10 -10.45
N SER A 246 1.89 -20.81 -10.80
CA SER A 246 1.99 -21.58 -12.05
C SER A 246 2.06 -23.07 -11.80
N TRP A 247 1.76 -23.85 -12.84
CA TRP A 247 1.76 -25.31 -12.80
C TRP A 247 2.70 -25.86 -13.87
N ARG A 248 3.41 -26.94 -13.56
CA ARG A 248 4.30 -27.61 -14.52
C ARG A 248 4.16 -29.11 -14.43
N THR A 249 3.87 -29.73 -15.56
CA THR A 249 3.88 -31.18 -15.67
C THR A 249 5.31 -31.69 -15.67
N GLN A 250 5.62 -32.56 -14.70
CA GLN A 250 6.94 -33.17 -14.52
C GLN A 250 7.04 -34.48 -15.31
N ALA A 251 6.01 -35.31 -15.20
CA ALA A 251 5.89 -36.56 -15.93
C ALA A 251 4.44 -36.71 -16.40
N LEU A 252 4.27 -37.23 -17.60
CA LEU A 252 2.96 -37.56 -18.13
C LEU A 252 3.12 -38.75 -19.06
N GLU A 253 2.24 -39.71 -18.92
CA GLU A 253 2.07 -40.84 -19.81
C GLU A 253 0.60 -40.90 -20.21
N VAL A 254 0.38 -41.10 -21.51
CA VAL A 254 -0.96 -41.13 -22.11
C VAL A 254 -1.06 -42.44 -22.88
N GLN A 255 -2.03 -43.28 -22.53
CA GLN A 255 -2.28 -44.57 -23.16
C GLN A 255 -3.63 -44.51 -23.88
N GLY A 256 -3.63 -44.67 -25.21
CA GLY A 256 -4.83 -44.60 -26.05
C GLY A 256 -4.57 -44.92 -27.51
#